data_AF-A0A180FWV5-F1
#
_entry.id   AF-A0A180FWV5-F1
#
_cell.length_a   1.000
_cell.length_b   1.000
_cell.length_c   1.000
_cell.angle_alpha   90.00
_cell.angle_beta   90.00
_cell.angle_gamma   90.00
#
_symmetry.space_group_name_H-M   'P 1'
#
loop_
_entity.id
_entity.type
_entity.pdbx_description
1 polymer ?
#
loop_
_entity_poly.entity_id
_entity_poly.type
_entity_poly.pdbx_seq_one_letter_code
_entity_poly.pdbx_strand_id
1 'polypeptide(L)'
;ASVPSCELSLERYLQAMSKLETFDVHSRMLLPTPKEEVNWECVIKSQITSAMLDHLVTPSDCYISLSTTPPVIDQISTEPPDITMLKLMIASDNSAQGAGEVFDAIVNQSTNIAMSDFASRLQVIDGDLATCTNVTTLRTQRIPS
;
A
#
# COMPACT_ATOMS: atom_id res chain seq x y z
N ALA A 1 -9.21 -7.41 -1.01
CA ALA A 1 -8.73 -7.99 -2.29
C ALA A 1 -7.43 -7.29 -2.66
N SER A 2 -6.33 -8.03 -2.79
CA SER A 2 -5.06 -7.48 -3.24
C SER A 2 -5.10 -7.27 -4.76
N VAL A 3 -4.79 -6.07 -5.22
CA VAL A 3 -4.67 -5.77 -6.67
C VAL A 3 -3.35 -6.38 -7.14
N PRO A 4 -3.36 -7.27 -8.16
CA PRO A 4 -2.12 -7.86 -8.66
C PRO A 4 -1.12 -6.80 -9.10
N SER A 5 0.19 -7.05 -8.89
CA SER A 5 1.23 -6.08 -9.25
C SER A 5 1.21 -5.68 -10.73
N CYS A 6 0.79 -6.58 -11.62
CA CYS A 6 0.62 -6.29 -13.05
C CYS A 6 -0.54 -5.33 -13.37
N GLU A 7 -1.47 -5.10 -12.44
CA GLU A 7 -2.58 -4.15 -12.58
C GLU A 7 -2.25 -2.77 -11.97
N LEU A 8 -1.19 -2.66 -11.18
CA LEU A 8 -0.70 -1.42 -10.58
C LEU A 8 0.13 -0.60 -11.59
N SER A 9 -0.53 -0.13 -12.65
CA SER A 9 0.07 0.78 -13.65
C SER A 9 -0.57 2.16 -13.60
N LEU A 10 0.19 3.18 -14.04
CA LEU A 10 -0.29 4.55 -14.14
C LEU A 10 -1.53 4.65 -15.05
N GLU A 11 -1.54 3.90 -16.15
CA GLU A 11 -2.66 3.88 -17.09
C GLU A 11 -3.95 3.36 -16.44
N ARG A 12 -3.86 2.24 -15.70
CA ARG A 12 -5.00 1.67 -14.96
C ARG A 12 -5.50 2.64 -13.88
N TYR A 13 -4.59 3.32 -13.19
CA TYR A 13 -4.94 4.35 -12.21
C TYR A 13 -5.72 5.50 -12.84
N LEU A 14 -5.20 6.08 -13.93
CA LEU A 14 -5.88 7.19 -14.64
C LEU A 14 -7.26 6.77 -15.17
N GLN A 15 -7.38 5.54 -15.67
CA GLN A 15 -8.65 4.98 -16.13
C GLN A 15 -9.65 4.73 -14.98
N ALA A 16 -9.18 4.40 -13.79
CA ALA A 16 -10.04 4.28 -12.60
C ALA A 16 -10.49 5.67 -12.11
N MET A 17 -9.57 6.64 -12.08
CA MET A 17 -9.85 8.01 -11.66
C MET A 17 -10.84 8.72 -12.57
N SER A 18 -10.80 8.49 -13.88
CA SER A 18 -11.78 9.08 -14.80
C SER A 18 -13.21 8.59 -14.58
N LYS A 19 -13.40 7.44 -13.94
CA LYS A 19 -14.72 6.88 -13.60
C LYS A 19 -15.25 7.36 -12.25
N LEU A 20 -14.40 8.00 -11.44
CA LEU A 20 -14.69 8.37 -10.06
C LEU A 20 -15.81 9.41 -9.97
N GLU A 21 -15.88 10.34 -10.93
CA GLU A 21 -16.92 11.38 -10.97
C GLU A 21 -18.34 10.80 -11.04
N THR A 22 -18.48 9.63 -11.68
CA THR A 22 -19.77 8.93 -11.86
C THR A 22 -19.96 7.75 -10.90
N PHE A 23 -19.03 7.55 -9.98
CA PHE A 23 -19.01 6.34 -9.15
C PHE A 23 -19.88 6.51 -7.90
N ASP A 24 -21.02 5.83 -7.87
CA ASP A 24 -21.89 5.80 -6.70
C ASP A 24 -21.35 4.86 -5.61
N VAL A 25 -20.96 5.45 -4.49
CA VAL A 25 -20.53 4.71 -3.29
C VAL A 25 -21.78 4.26 -2.52
N HIS A 26 -21.99 2.94 -2.45
CA HIS A 26 -23.05 2.37 -1.64
C HIS A 26 -22.53 1.84 -0.31
N SER A 27 -23.31 1.98 0.77
CA SER A 27 -22.94 1.49 2.11
C SER A 27 -22.59 0.00 2.13
N ARG A 28 -23.24 -0.82 1.29
CA ARG A 28 -22.95 -2.26 1.14
C ARG A 28 -21.51 -2.57 0.70
N MET A 29 -20.81 -1.60 0.10
CA MET A 29 -19.41 -1.75 -0.31
C MET A 29 -18.44 -1.66 0.87
N LEU A 30 -18.92 -1.17 2.02
CA LEU A 30 -18.18 -1.09 3.28
C LEU A 30 -18.58 -2.22 4.24
N LEU A 31 -19.58 -3.03 3.88
CA LEU A 31 -20.01 -4.16 4.70
C LEU A 31 -19.18 -5.39 4.36
N PRO A 32 -18.92 -6.26 5.35
CA PRO A 32 -18.29 -7.55 5.10
C PRO A 32 -19.09 -8.36 4.09
N THR A 33 -18.39 -9.08 3.23
CA THR A 33 -19.02 -10.09 2.39
C THR A 33 -19.50 -11.26 3.25
N PRO A 34 -20.50 -12.05 2.79
CA PRO A 34 -20.94 -13.23 3.54
C PRO A 34 -19.81 -14.21 3.86
N LYS A 35 -18.81 -14.31 2.98
CA LYS A 35 -17.62 -15.14 3.22
C LYS A 35 -16.75 -14.59 4.36
N GLU A 36 -16.57 -13.27 4.41
CA GLU A 36 -15.82 -12.61 5.48
C GLU A 36 -16.56 -12.70 6.82
N GLU A 37 -17.89 -12.63 6.83
CA GLU A 37 -18.70 -12.84 8.04
C GLU A 37 -18.53 -14.24 8.62
N VAL A 38 -18.60 -15.28 7.79
CA VAL A 38 -18.35 -16.67 8.23
C VAL A 38 -16.94 -16.83 8.78
N ASN A 39 -15.94 -16.22 8.12
CA ASN A 39 -14.56 -16.25 8.61
C ASN A 39 -14.44 -15.54 9.96
N TRP A 40 -15.09 -14.41 10.12
CA TRP A 40 -15.14 -13.65 11.38
C TRP A 40 -15.82 -14.45 12.51
N GLU A 41 -16.92 -15.13 12.20
CA GLU A 41 -17.60 -16.02 13.15
C GLU A 41 -16.65 -17.11 13.66
N CYS A 42 -15.89 -17.75 12.77
CA CYS A 42 -14.89 -18.74 13.14
C CYS A 42 -13.80 -18.16 14.04
N VAL A 43 -13.28 -16.96 13.74
CA VAL A 43 -12.28 -16.28 14.57
C VAL A 43 -12.80 -16.09 16.00
N ILE A 44 -14.00 -15.54 16.15
CA ILE A 44 -14.60 -15.28 17.47
C ILE A 44 -14.85 -16.57 18.24
N LYS A 45 -15.39 -17.61 17.59
CA LYS A 45 -15.60 -18.91 18.22
C LYS A 45 -14.28 -19.51 18.72
N SER A 46 -13.22 -19.47 17.93
CA SER A 46 -11.93 -20.03 18.33
C SER A 46 -11.30 -19.29 19.51
N GLN A 47 -11.40 -17.96 19.53
CA GLN A 47 -10.91 -17.13 20.64
C GLN A 47 -11.68 -17.38 21.94
N ILE A 48 -13.02 -17.41 21.88
CA ILE A 48 -13.86 -17.72 23.06
C ILE A 48 -13.54 -19.12 23.57
N THR A 49 -13.43 -20.09 22.67
CA THR A 49 -13.10 -21.47 23.02
C THR A 49 -11.77 -21.56 23.75
N SER A 50 -10.72 -20.89 23.24
CA SER A 50 -9.41 -20.85 23.91
C SER A 50 -9.55 -20.27 25.33
N ALA A 51 -10.16 -19.10 25.46
CA ALA A 51 -10.32 -18.45 26.77
C ALA A 51 -11.11 -19.31 27.78
N MET A 52 -12.13 -20.03 27.32
CA MET A 52 -12.90 -20.93 28.18
C MET A 52 -12.07 -22.13 28.63
N LEU A 53 -11.33 -22.78 27.73
CA LEU A 53 -10.50 -23.95 28.06
C LEU A 53 -9.30 -23.57 28.92
N ASP A 54 -8.73 -22.38 28.72
CA ASP A 54 -7.54 -21.93 29.45
C ASP A 54 -7.87 -21.50 30.90
N HIS A 55 -9.10 -21.04 31.16
CA HIS A 55 -9.41 -20.36 32.43
C HIS A 55 -10.66 -20.83 33.17
N LEU A 56 -11.65 -21.41 32.49
CA LEU A 56 -12.98 -21.58 33.07
C LEU A 56 -13.46 -23.04 33.11
N VAL A 57 -13.05 -23.87 32.15
CA VAL A 57 -13.68 -25.17 31.91
C VAL A 57 -12.65 -26.24 31.58
N THR A 58 -12.79 -27.41 32.20
CA THR A 58 -12.12 -28.63 31.76
C THR A 58 -13.13 -29.48 30.99
N PRO A 59 -12.88 -29.83 29.72
CA PRO A 59 -13.82 -30.61 28.93
C PRO A 59 -13.99 -32.00 29.53
N SER A 60 -15.24 -32.41 29.74
CA SER A 60 -15.55 -33.73 30.30
C SER A 60 -15.37 -34.86 29.26
N ASP A 61 -15.51 -34.54 27.97
CA ASP A 61 -15.40 -35.46 26.85
C ASP A 61 -14.78 -34.77 25.61
N CYS A 62 -14.19 -35.56 24.70
CA CYS A 62 -13.59 -35.07 23.44
C CYS A 62 -14.37 -35.46 22.17
N TYR A 63 -15.68 -35.71 22.26
CA TYR A 63 -16.49 -36.13 21.10
C TYR A 63 -16.61 -35.07 20.00
N ILE A 64 -16.44 -33.78 20.35
CA ILE A 64 -16.50 -32.67 19.41
C ILE A 64 -15.17 -31.92 19.46
N SER A 65 -14.53 -31.80 18.30
CA SER A 65 -13.30 -31.01 18.16
C SER A 65 -13.66 -29.53 18.25
N LEU A 66 -13.25 -28.88 19.33
CA LEU A 66 -13.37 -27.45 19.51
C LEU A 66 -12.14 -26.77 18.92
N SER A 67 -12.33 -25.96 17.88
CA SER A 67 -11.24 -25.18 17.31
C SER A 67 -10.83 -24.09 18.30
N THR A 68 -9.56 -24.07 18.70
CA THR A 68 -8.94 -22.98 19.50
C THR A 68 -8.10 -22.04 18.64
N THR A 69 -7.83 -22.45 17.39
CA THR A 69 -7.01 -21.69 16.44
C THR A 69 -7.90 -20.94 15.45
N PRO A 70 -7.79 -19.60 15.36
CA PRO A 70 -8.50 -18.85 14.34
C PRO A 70 -8.06 -19.25 12.92
N PRO A 71 -8.95 -19.13 11.92
CA PRO A 71 -8.58 -19.35 10.53
C PRO A 71 -7.50 -18.35 10.08
N VAL A 72 -6.59 -18.81 9.21
CA VAL A 72 -5.51 -17.99 8.66
C VAL A 72 -6.10 -16.90 7.76
N ILE A 73 -5.85 -15.64 8.12
CA ILE A 73 -6.16 -14.48 7.28
C ILE A 73 -5.04 -14.21 6.28
N ASP A 74 -5.31 -13.40 5.26
CA ASP A 74 -4.29 -12.90 4.35
C ASP A 74 -3.33 -11.98 5.12
N GLN A 75 -2.18 -12.52 5.51
CA GLN A 75 -1.20 -11.81 6.34
C GLN A 75 -0.35 -10.89 5.46
N ILE A 76 -0.23 -9.63 5.86
CA ILE A 76 0.79 -8.75 5.33
C ILE A 76 2.14 -9.33 5.73
N SER A 77 3.09 -9.38 4.78
CA SER A 77 4.44 -9.85 5.07
C SER A 77 5.02 -9.09 6.26
N THR A 78 5.53 -9.83 7.25
CA THR A 78 6.25 -9.26 8.40
C THR A 78 7.70 -8.92 8.04
N GLU A 79 8.16 -9.27 6.85
CA GLU A 79 9.49 -8.91 6.39
C GLU A 79 9.56 -7.39 6.21
N PRO A 80 10.59 -6.72 6.77
CA PRO A 80 10.78 -5.31 6.54
C PRO A 80 10.95 -5.10 5.03
N PRO A 81 10.24 -4.13 4.44
CA PRO A 81 10.39 -3.85 3.02
C PRO A 81 11.83 -3.37 2.78
N ASP A 82 12.47 -3.89 1.73
CA ASP A 82 13.80 -3.44 1.32
C ASP A 82 13.69 -2.05 0.67
N ILE A 83 13.77 -1.02 1.51
CA ILE A 83 13.70 0.38 1.11
C ILE A 83 15.07 1.02 1.34
N THR A 84 15.76 1.33 0.25
CA THR A 84 16.98 2.14 0.30
C THR A 84 16.63 3.61 0.17
N MET A 85 16.77 4.37 1.27
CA MET A 85 16.65 5.83 1.23
C MET A 85 17.98 6.47 0.84
N LEU A 86 17.99 7.19 -0.28
CA LEU A 86 19.14 7.97 -0.72
C LEU A 86 19.04 9.39 -0.15
N LYS A 87 20.03 9.81 0.64
CA LYS A 87 20.14 11.20 1.08
C LYS A 87 20.61 12.06 -0.09
N LEU A 88 19.67 12.72 -0.75
CA LEU A 88 19.91 13.48 -1.98
C LEU A 88 20.69 14.78 -1.75
N MET A 89 20.57 15.37 -0.56
CA MET A 89 21.22 16.65 -0.26
C MET A 89 21.59 16.78 1.22
N ILE A 90 22.69 17.47 1.52
CA ILE A 90 23.19 17.72 2.89
C ILE A 90 22.75 19.09 3.40
N ALA A 91 22.62 20.08 2.51
CA ALA A 91 22.05 21.40 2.79
C ALA A 91 21.22 21.83 1.57
N SER A 92 19.97 22.25 1.81
CA SER A 92 19.06 22.68 0.74
C SER A 92 19.12 24.19 0.60
N ASP A 93 19.62 24.65 -0.54
CA ASP A 93 19.35 26.01 -1.04
C ASP A 93 17.95 26.09 -1.70
N ASN A 94 17.14 25.03 -1.63
CA ASN A 94 15.86 24.85 -2.30
C ASN A 94 15.94 25.11 -3.82
N SER A 95 17.12 24.92 -4.43
CA SER A 95 17.32 25.13 -5.86
C SER A 95 16.74 23.99 -6.68
N ALA A 96 15.88 24.33 -7.63
CA ALA A 96 15.37 23.38 -8.62
C ALA A 96 16.50 22.80 -9.51
N GLN A 97 17.58 23.56 -9.72
CA GLN A 97 18.75 23.08 -10.45
C GLN A 97 19.47 21.98 -9.68
N GLY A 98 19.72 22.17 -8.38
CA GLY A 98 20.39 21.18 -7.55
C GLY A 98 19.61 19.87 -7.46
N ALA A 99 18.27 19.94 -7.38
CA ALA A 99 17.42 18.75 -7.45
C ALA A 99 17.55 18.02 -8.81
N GLY A 100 17.60 18.77 -9.92
CA GLY A 100 17.79 18.22 -11.27
C GLY A 100 19.12 17.48 -11.41
N GLU A 101 20.22 18.07 -10.95
CA GLU A 101 21.56 17.46 -10.98
C GLU A 101 21.62 16.14 -10.18
N VAL A 102 20.93 16.07 -9.04
CA VAL A 102 20.85 14.83 -8.26
C VAL A 102 20.04 13.75 -8.98
N PHE A 103 18.93 14.12 -9.63
CA PHE A 103 18.17 13.17 -10.45
C PHE A 103 19.01 12.64 -11.62
N ASP A 104 19.74 13.50 -12.32
CA ASP A 104 20.66 13.10 -13.39
C ASP A 104 21.74 12.14 -12.87
N ALA A 105 22.33 12.44 -11.71
CA ALA A 105 23.33 11.58 -11.09
C ALA A 105 22.78 10.18 -10.74
N ILE A 106 21.55 10.09 -10.21
CA ILE A 106 20.89 8.81 -9.92
C ILE A 106 20.64 8.03 -11.20
N VAL A 107 20.07 8.67 -12.22
CA VAL A 107 19.78 8.03 -13.51
C VAL A 107 21.06 7.52 -14.17
N ASN A 108 22.15 8.29 -14.13
CA ASN A 108 23.43 7.87 -14.67
C ASN A 108 24.08 6.70 -13.90
N GLN A 109 23.83 6.60 -12.59
CA GLN A 109 24.31 5.49 -11.75
C GLN A 109 23.43 4.24 -11.83
N SER A 110 22.16 4.39 -12.19
CA SER A 110 21.24 3.28 -12.32
C SER A 110 21.33 2.68 -13.72
N THR A 111 21.88 1.46 -13.80
CA THR A 111 22.00 0.74 -15.05
C THR A 111 20.61 0.52 -15.66
N ASN A 112 20.37 1.14 -16.82
CA ASN A 112 19.21 0.89 -17.69
C ASN A 112 17.88 1.58 -17.30
N ILE A 113 17.90 2.68 -16.54
CA ILE A 113 16.71 3.51 -16.31
C ILE A 113 16.82 4.79 -17.15
N ALA A 114 15.80 5.08 -17.96
CA ALA A 114 15.72 6.35 -18.67
C ALA A 114 15.17 7.45 -17.74
N MET A 115 15.58 8.71 -17.94
CA MET A 115 15.10 9.86 -17.15
C MET A 115 13.56 10.05 -17.24
N SER A 116 12.94 9.60 -18.33
CA SER A 116 11.49 9.56 -18.47
C SER A 116 10.84 8.58 -17.48
N ASP A 117 11.39 7.37 -17.40
CA ASP A 117 10.93 6.29 -16.53
C ASP A 117 11.20 6.58 -15.05
N PHE A 118 12.40 7.06 -14.71
CA PHE A 118 12.75 7.50 -13.34
C PHE A 118 11.74 8.52 -12.80
N ALA A 119 11.53 9.61 -13.54
CA ALA A 119 10.65 10.68 -13.10
C ALA A 119 9.17 10.28 -13.06
N SER A 120 8.74 9.28 -13.86
CA SER A 120 7.39 8.73 -13.77
C SER A 120 7.13 7.97 -12.46
N ARG A 121 8.20 7.47 -11.83
CA ARG A 121 8.17 6.68 -10.59
C ARG A 121 8.58 7.47 -9.36
N LEU A 122 9.17 8.66 -9.52
CA LEU A 122 9.56 9.53 -8.41
C LEU A 122 8.34 9.81 -7.53
N GLN A 123 8.41 9.57 -6.22
CA GLN A 123 7.35 9.88 -5.27
C GLN A 123 7.89 10.83 -4.19
N VAL A 124 7.05 11.79 -3.76
CA VAL A 124 7.38 12.70 -2.66
C VAL A 124 6.73 12.13 -1.41
N ILE A 125 7.55 11.86 -0.39
CA ILE A 125 7.09 11.42 0.93
C ILE A 125 7.54 12.49 1.91
N ASP A 126 6.59 13.10 2.62
CA ASP A 126 6.83 14.15 3.62
C ASP A 126 7.52 15.43 3.08
N GLY A 127 7.17 15.83 1.84
CA GLY A 127 7.64 17.08 1.26
C GLY A 127 6.78 18.27 1.72
N ASP A 128 7.42 19.42 1.93
CA ASP A 128 6.69 20.67 2.15
C ASP A 128 5.90 21.09 0.88
N LEU A 129 5.04 22.10 1.02
CA LEU A 129 4.20 22.56 -0.08
C LEU A 129 5.02 22.99 -1.31
N ALA A 130 6.20 23.58 -1.08
CA ALA A 130 7.11 24.00 -2.15
C ALA A 130 7.68 22.79 -2.90
N THR A 131 8.11 21.75 -2.20
CA THR A 131 8.61 20.49 -2.75
C THR A 131 7.53 19.79 -3.56
N CYS A 132 6.30 19.69 -3.02
CA CYS A 132 5.16 19.10 -3.71
C CYS A 132 4.81 19.88 -4.99
N THR A 133 4.84 21.21 -4.93
CA THR A 133 4.54 22.10 -6.07
C THR A 133 5.61 21.98 -7.16
N ASN A 134 6.89 21.94 -6.79
CA ASN A 134 7.99 21.78 -7.74
C ASN A 134 7.93 20.45 -8.48
N VAL A 135 7.74 19.34 -7.76
CA VAL A 135 7.64 18.00 -8.39
C VAL A 135 6.40 17.91 -9.28
N THR A 136 5.26 18.47 -8.85
CA THR A 136 4.05 18.51 -9.67
C THR A 136 4.23 19.38 -10.91
N THR A 137 4.87 20.54 -10.79
CA THR A 137 5.16 21.44 -11.92
C THR A 137 6.08 20.76 -12.94
N LEU A 138 7.13 20.08 -12.48
CA LEU A 138 8.04 19.32 -13.34
C LEU A 138 7.34 18.17 -14.08
N ARG A 139 6.37 17.52 -13.44
CA ARG A 139 5.53 16.50 -14.09
C ARG A 139 4.60 17.12 -15.14
N THR A 140 3.98 18.26 -14.84
CA THR A 140 3.02 18.93 -15.73
C THR A 140 3.72 19.57 -16.94
N GLN A 141 4.92 20.12 -16.78
CA GLN A 141 5.71 20.70 -17.88
C GLN A 141 6.15 19.68 -18.95
N ARG A 142 6.01 18.37 -18.68
CA ARG A 142 6.25 17.30 -19.65
C ARG A 142 5.05 16.97 -20.55
N ILE A 143 3.90 17.62 -20.35
CA ILE A 143 2.78 17.55 -21.28
C ILE A 143 2.98 18.69 -22.27
N PRO A 144 3.39 18.44 -23.53
CA PRO A 144 3.36 19.49 -24.54
C PRO A 144 1.89 19.91 -24.73
N SER A 145 1.70 21.21 -24.97
CA SER A 145 0.38 21.75 -25.34
C SER A 145 -0.10 21.20 -26.68
#